data_AF-A0A7C3Y7I1-F1
#
_entry.id   AF-A0A7C3Y7I1-F1
#
_cell.length_a   1.000
_cell.length_b   1.000
_cell.length_c   1.000
_cell.angle_alpha   90.00
_cell.angle_beta   90.00
_cell.angle_gamma   90.00
#
_symmetry.space_group_name_H-M   'P 1'
#
loop_
_entity.id
_entity.type
_entity.pdbx_description
1 polymer ?
#
loop_
_entity_poly.entity_id
_entity_poly.type
_entity_poly.pdbx_seq_one_letter_code
_entity_poly.pdbx_strand_id
1 'polypeptide(L)'
;MRIIWCKNLEDVVSVAMGHGWLLHLQMDGRHYYYVYAGVESEIICIATRSDSPISARYVTIGDEGELKTSGKPIMPACARIVEVAEDRCFEECVRSSAQA
;
A
#
# COMPACT_ATOMS: atom_id res chain seq x y z
N MET A 1 12.40 -9.55 -6.25
CA MET A 1 11.81 -8.50 -5.38
C MET A 1 11.29 -9.17 -4.13
N ARG A 2 11.60 -8.64 -2.95
CA ARG A 2 11.10 -9.16 -1.67
C ARG A 2 9.83 -8.42 -1.29
N ILE A 3 8.81 -9.14 -0.82
CA ILE A 3 7.62 -8.55 -0.20
C ILE A 3 7.75 -8.62 1.33
N ILE A 4 7.55 -7.49 1.99
CA ILE A 4 7.36 -7.39 3.45
C ILE A 4 5.87 -7.21 3.69
N TRP A 5 5.26 -8.20 4.32
CA TRP A 5 3.85 -8.20 4.69
C TRP A 5 3.65 -7.53 6.05
N CYS A 6 3.18 -6.28 6.04
CA CYS A 6 2.83 -5.54 7.24
C CYS A 6 1.49 -6.00 7.79
N LYS A 7 1.42 -6.10 9.12
CA LYS A 7 0.18 -6.44 9.84
C LYS A 7 -0.85 -5.31 9.71
N ASN A 8 -0.40 -4.06 9.78
CA ASN A 8 -1.27 -2.89 9.78
C ASN A 8 -1.10 -2.10 8.47
N LEU A 9 -2.18 -1.46 8.05
CA LEU A 9 -2.19 -0.61 6.86
C LEU A 9 -1.42 0.68 7.10
N GLU A 10 -1.43 1.18 8.33
CA GLU A 10 -0.74 2.38 8.78
C GLU A 10 0.77 2.30 8.51
N ASP A 11 1.37 1.13 8.70
CA ASP A 11 2.79 0.89 8.43
C ASP A 11 3.11 1.07 6.94
N VAL A 12 2.24 0.58 6.05
CA VAL A 12 2.38 0.73 4.61
C VAL A 12 2.16 2.19 4.20
N VAL A 13 1.13 2.84 4.77
CA VAL A 13 0.80 4.24 4.49
C VAL A 13 1.92 5.17 4.94
N SER A 14 2.56 4.90 6.08
CA SER A 14 3.72 5.65 6.57
C SER A 14 4.83 5.73 5.52
N VAL A 15 5.17 4.60 4.89
CA VAL A 15 6.16 4.57 3.81
C VAL A 15 5.61 5.23 2.54
N ALA A 16 4.36 4.92 2.17
CA ALA A 16 3.72 5.47 0.98
C ALA A 16 3.67 7.01 0.99
N MET A 17 3.52 7.66 2.15
CA MET A 17 3.57 9.13 2.27
C MET A 17 4.91 9.71 1.80
N GLY A 18 6.03 9.01 2.04
CA GLY A 18 7.36 9.42 1.57
C GLY A 18 7.51 9.32 0.04
N HIS A 19 6.71 8.46 -0.60
CA HIS A 19 6.72 8.27 -2.05
C HIS A 19 5.60 9.06 -2.77
N GLY A 20 4.53 9.44 -2.07
CA GLY A 20 3.37 10.16 -2.59
C GLY A 20 2.24 9.28 -3.16
N TRP A 21 2.41 7.96 -3.18
CA TRP A 21 1.43 7.03 -3.75
C TRP A 21 1.33 5.75 -2.91
N LEU A 22 0.11 5.26 -2.77
CA LEU A 22 -0.23 3.94 -2.27
C LEU A 22 -0.92 3.17 -3.38
N LEU A 23 -0.33 2.08 -3.84
CA LEU A 23 -0.90 1.24 -4.88
C LEU A 23 -1.99 0.36 -4.26
N HIS A 24 -3.13 0.26 -4.93
CA HIS A 24 -4.24 -0.59 -4.55
C HIS A 24 -4.53 -1.58 -5.67
N LEU A 25 -4.42 -2.87 -5.38
CA LEU A 25 -4.82 -3.95 -6.28
C LEU A 25 -5.94 -4.77 -5.62
N GLN A 26 -6.97 -5.10 -6.40
CA GLN A 26 -7.97 -6.09 -6.00
C GLN A 26 -7.69 -7.41 -6.72
N MET A 27 -7.49 -8.50 -5.97
CA MET A 27 -7.25 -9.84 -6.52
C MET A 27 -7.98 -10.87 -5.67
N ASP A 28 -8.71 -11.79 -6.31
CA ASP A 28 -9.46 -12.86 -5.64
C ASP A 28 -10.38 -12.38 -4.50
N GLY A 29 -11.04 -11.23 -4.71
CA GLY A 29 -11.94 -10.62 -3.73
C GLY A 29 -11.24 -9.99 -2.51
N ARG A 30 -9.90 -9.91 -2.52
CA ARG A 30 -9.09 -9.27 -1.47
C ARG A 30 -8.51 -7.96 -1.95
N HIS A 31 -8.29 -7.02 -1.03
CA HIS A 31 -7.66 -5.74 -1.30
C HIS A 31 -6.22 -5.75 -0.82
N TYR A 32 -5.31 -5.33 -1.68
CA TYR A 32 -3.89 -5.24 -1.37
C TYR A 32 -3.45 -3.79 -1.51
N TYR A 33 -2.82 -3.28 -0.46
CA TYR A 33 -2.24 -1.94 -0.44
C TYR A 33 -0.74 -2.07 -0.32
N TYR A 34 0.00 -1.46 -1.24
CA TYR A 34 1.44 -1.66 -1.30
C TYR A 34 2.18 -0.45 -1.89
N VAL A 35 3.48 -0.41 -1.61
CA VAL A 35 4.41 0.56 -2.17
C VAL A 35 5.73 -0.13 -2.51
N TYR A 36 6.31 0.25 -3.65
CA TYR A 36 7.67 -0.12 -4.00
C TYR A 36 8.63 0.92 -3.45
N ALA A 37 9.40 0.52 -2.45
CA ALA A 37 10.44 1.34 -1.85
C ALA A 37 11.81 0.88 -2.38
N GLY A 38 12.54 1.80 -3.01
CA GLY A 38 13.93 1.58 -3.37
C GLY A 38 14.82 1.78 -2.14
N VAL A 39 15.64 0.79 -1.81
CA VAL A 39 16.60 0.84 -0.71
C VAL A 39 17.97 0.49 -1.27
N GLU A 40 18.82 1.51 -1.50
CA GLU A 40 20.18 1.43 -2.06
C GLU A 40 20.37 0.44 -3.22
N SER A 41 20.56 -0.85 -2.92
CA SER A 41 20.82 -1.93 -3.89
C SER A 41 19.61 -2.80 -4.24
N GLU A 42 18.45 -2.63 -3.61
CA GLU A 42 17.26 -3.45 -3.87
C GLU A 42 15.94 -2.67 -3.92
N ILE A 43 14.94 -3.23 -4.62
CA ILE A 43 13.55 -2.78 -4.54
C ILE A 43 12.81 -3.74 -3.60
N ILE A 44 12.24 -3.17 -2.54
CA ILE A 44 11.38 -3.88 -1.60
C ILE A 44 9.93 -3.47 -1.87
N CYS A 45 9.03 -4.45 -1.85
CA CYS A 45 7.60 -4.21 -1.81
C CYS A 45 7.12 -4.27 -0.37
N ILE A 46 6.54 -3.20 0.13
CA ILE A 46 5.90 -3.19 1.45
C ILE A 46 4.41 -3.24 1.21
N ALA A 47 3.74 -4.26 1.76
CA ALA A 47 2.36 -4.56 1.41
C ALA A 47 1.55 -4.97 2.64
N THR A 48 0.25 -4.74 2.58
CA THR A 48 -0.71 -5.33 3.51
C THR A 48 -1.94 -5.84 2.76
N ARG A 49 -2.68 -6.74 3.40
CA ARG A 49 -3.99 -7.19 2.94
C ARG A 49 -5.06 -6.50 3.78
N SER A 50 -6.11 -6.04 3.11
CA SER A 50 -7.33 -5.57 3.74
C SER A 50 -8.53 -6.38 3.24
N ASP A 51 -9.47 -6.62 4.14
CA ASP A 51 -10.75 -7.27 3.82
C ASP A 51 -11.75 -6.27 3.19
N SER A 52 -11.46 -4.97 3.26
CA SER A 52 -12.32 -3.92 2.69
C SER A 52 -11.52 -2.82 1.96
N PRO A 53 -12.12 -2.17 0.95
CA PRO A 53 -11.47 -1.08 0.25
C PRO A 53 -11.45 0.20 1.09
N ILE A 54 -10.41 1.01 0.95
CA ILE A 54 -10.35 2.37 1.48
C ILE A 54 -11.16 3.25 0.52
N SER A 55 -12.30 3.74 0.98
CA SER A 55 -13.14 4.66 0.19
C SER A 55 -12.62 6.10 0.30
N ALA A 56 -11.45 6.37 -0.31
CA ALA A 56 -10.84 7.68 -0.36
C ALA A 56 -9.85 7.81 -1.52
N ARG A 57 -9.43 9.05 -1.81
CA ARG A 57 -8.42 9.34 -2.84
C ARG A 57 -7.03 9.58 -2.26
N TYR A 58 -6.97 10.07 -1.03
CA TYR A 58 -5.73 10.37 -0.31
C TYR A 58 -5.80 9.81 1.11
N VAL A 59 -4.64 9.38 1.61
CA VAL A 59 -4.46 8.87 2.96
C VAL A 59 -3.22 9.47 3.60
N THR A 60 -3.26 9.64 4.92
CA THR A 60 -2.12 10.06 5.74
C THR A 60 -2.17 9.35 7.08
N ILE A 61 -1.09 9.41 7.83
CA ILE A 61 -1.07 9.08 9.26
C ILE A 61 -1.27 10.37 10.05
N GLY A 62 -2.15 10.31 11.05
CA GLY A 62 -2.37 11.39 12.02
C GLY A 62 -1.33 11.38 13.14
N ASP A 63 -1.41 12.38 14.02
CA ASP A 63 -0.43 12.57 15.10
C ASP A 63 -0.41 11.42 16.12
N GLU A 64 -1.53 10.69 16.27
CA GLU A 64 -1.67 9.54 17.17
C GLU A 64 -1.42 8.21 16.45
N GLY A 65 -0.88 8.25 15.22
CA GLY A 65 -0.63 7.06 14.41
C GLY A 65 -1.87 6.51 13.70
N GLU A 66 -3.01 7.20 13.77
CA GLU A 66 -4.26 6.76 13.17
C GLU A 66 -4.32 7.04 11.67
N LEU A 67 -5.00 6.18 10.93
CA LEU A 67 -5.26 6.42 9.50
C LEU A 67 -6.27 7.55 9.30
N LYS A 68 -5.88 8.58 8.54
CA LYS A 68 -6.76 9.65 8.08
C LYS A 68 -6.95 9.57 6.57
N THR A 69 -8.18 9.75 6.11
CA THR A 69 -8.52 9.63 4.69
C THR A 69 -9.23 10.90 4.17
N SER A 70 -9.11 11.18 2.88
CA SER A 70 -9.71 12.37 2.27
C SER A 70 -9.93 12.21 0.77
N GLY A 71 -10.91 12.93 0.23
CA GLY A 71 -11.08 13.09 -1.23
C GLY A 71 -10.11 14.13 -1.84
N LYS A 72 -9.48 14.97 -1.02
CA LYS A 72 -8.54 16.03 -1.41
C LYS A 72 -7.16 15.78 -0.78
N PRO A 73 -6.07 16.29 -1.38
CA PRO A 73 -4.73 16.19 -0.78
C PRO A 73 -4.72 16.71 0.67
N ILE A 74 -3.99 16.02 1.54
CA ILE A 74 -3.81 16.37 2.96
C ILE A 74 -2.38 16.87 3.14
N MET A 75 -2.21 17.99 3.85
CA MET A 75 -0.91 18.61 4.13
C MET A 75 -0.39 18.17 5.51
N PRO A 76 0.93 18.17 5.74
CA PRO A 76 2.00 18.49 4.80
C PRO A 76 2.32 17.36 3.82
N ALA A 77 1.95 16.12 4.14
CA ALA A 77 2.23 14.94 3.34
C ALA A 77 1.03 14.00 3.33
N CYS A 78 0.82 13.33 2.19
CA CYS A 78 -0.17 12.26 2.05
C CYS A 78 0.23 11.35 0.89
N ALA A 79 -0.31 10.13 0.88
CA ALA A 79 -0.24 9.24 -0.26
C ALA A 79 -1.55 9.30 -1.04
N ARG A 80 -1.47 9.42 -2.36
CA ARG A 80 -2.62 9.21 -3.23
C ARG A 80 -2.85 7.71 -3.42
N ILE A 81 -4.09 7.25 -3.23
CA ILE A 81 -4.46 5.88 -3.59
C ILE A 81 -4.54 5.80 -5.11
N VAL A 82 -3.79 4.85 -5.68
CA VAL A 82 -3.76 4.56 -7.11
C VAL A 82 -4.33 3.17 -7.32
N GLU A 83 -5.48 3.10 -7.97
CA GLU A 83 -6.08 1.83 -8.38
C GLU A 83 -5.24 1.24 -9.52
N VAL A 84 -4.72 0.04 -9.29
CA VAL A 84 -3.89 -0.72 -10.22
C VAL A 84 -4.76 -1.80 -10.84
N ALA A 85 -4.84 -1.81 -12.16
CA ALA A 85 -5.59 -2.82 -12.90
C ALA A 85 -4.83 -4.15 -13.03
N GLU A 86 -3.50 -4.08 -13.17
CA GLU A 86 -2.63 -5.24 -13.36
C GLU A 86 -1.23 -4.91 -12.80
N ASP A 87 -0.68 -5.83 -12.00
CA ASP A 87 0.73 -5.81 -11.58
C ASP A 87 1.23 -7.25 -11.48
N ARG A 88 1.71 -7.77 -12.62
CA ARG A 88 2.14 -9.18 -12.73
C ARG A 88 3.16 -9.57 -11.67
N CYS A 89 4.10 -8.68 -11.36
CA CYS A 89 5.16 -9.00 -10.42
C CYS A 89 4.60 -9.14 -9.01
N PHE A 90 3.75 -8.21 -8.58
CA PHE A 90 3.07 -8.30 -7.30
C PHE A 90 2.15 -9.53 -7.23
N GLU A 91 1.31 -9.72 -8.25
CA GLU A 91 0.35 -10.83 -8.32
C GLU A 91 1.02 -12.21 -8.21
N GLU A 92 2.11 -12.44 -8.96
CA GLU A 92 2.91 -13.68 -8.87
C GLU A 92 3.45 -13.89 -7.45
N CYS A 93 3.96 -12.83 -6.82
CA CYS A 93 4.47 -12.89 -5.46
C CYS A 93 3.36 -13.22 -4.44
N VAL A 94 2.15 -12.64 -4.59
CA VAL A 94 1.00 -12.97 -3.73
C VAL A 94 0.59 -14.42 -3.90
N ARG A 95 0.47 -14.91 -5.14
CA ARG A 95 0.08 -16.30 -5.43
C ARG A 95 1.08 -17.30 -4.85
N SER A 96 2.39 -17.02 -4.95
CA SER A 96 3.44 -17.86 -4.37
C SER A 96 3.40 -17.87 -2.83
N SER A 97 3.08 -16.74 -2.19
CA SER A 97 2.98 -16.63 -0.73
C SER A 97 1.75 -17.33 -0.15
N ALA A 98 0.69 -17.54 -0.94
CA ALA A 98 -0.52 -18.23 -0.51
C ALA A 98 -0.41 -19.76 -0.56
N GLN A 99 0.63 -20.30 -1.19
CA GLN A 99 0.89 -21.73 -1.33
C GLN A 99 1.91 -22.26 -0.31
N ALA A 100 2.52 -21.37 0.47
CA ALA A 100 3.46 -21.68 1.54
C ALA A 100 2.77 -21.65 2.91
#